data_AF-A0A0A0LMQ7-F1
#
_entry.id   AF-A0A0A0LMQ7-F1
#
_cell.length_a   1.000
_cell.length_b   1.000
_cell.length_c   1.000
_cell.angle_alpha   90.00
_cell.angle_beta   90.00
_cell.angle_gamma   90.00
#
_symmetry.space_group_name_H-M   'P 1'
#
loop_
_entity.id
_entity.type
_entity.pdbx_description
1 polymer ?
#
loop_
_entity_poly.entity_id
_entity_poly.type
_entity_poly.pdbx_seq_one_letter_code
_entity_poly.pdbx_strand_id
1 'polypeptide(L)'
;MSIVEEHANVGDVDYGSFFVSMALDDFRCVVQDMEDSDYVPITIRSSQINFVVDHDWETSFTAKEGECIIGGIEEGDEINCGISFYPMEFYKGFTSKRVWFFSSCDTNGLLLIAPMGVYTHISSFFPQDISIGGNTLT
;
A
#
# COMPACT_ATOMS: atom_id res chain seq x y z
N MET A 1 34.98 -4.93 -14.44
CA MET A 1 34.26 -4.76 -13.16
C MET A 1 32.84 -5.18 -13.46
N SER A 2 32.49 -6.43 -13.15
CA SER A 2 31.15 -6.96 -13.45
C SER A 2 30.23 -6.55 -12.32
N ILE A 3 29.18 -5.81 -12.64
CA ILE A 3 28.11 -5.52 -11.70
C ILE A 3 27.38 -6.85 -11.54
N VAL A 4 27.55 -7.49 -10.39
CA VAL A 4 26.69 -8.60 -10.00
C VAL A 4 25.38 -7.93 -9.59
N GLU A 5 24.39 -7.95 -10.48
CA GLU A 5 23.01 -7.66 -10.09
C GLU A 5 22.58 -8.81 -9.16
N GLU A 6 22.78 -8.60 -7.87
CA GLU A 6 22.09 -9.40 -6.87
C GLU A 6 20.61 -9.03 -7.01
N HIS A 7 19.82 -9.91 -7.60
CA HIS A 7 18.37 -9.81 -7.57
C HIS A 7 17.95 -9.76 -6.11
N ALA A 8 17.66 -8.56 -5.60
CA ALA A 8 17.02 -8.40 -4.32
C ALA A 8 15.75 -9.26 -4.38
N ASN A 9 15.69 -10.28 -3.52
CA ASN A 9 14.49 -11.10 -3.38
C ASN A 9 13.42 -10.20 -2.74
N VAL A 10 12.70 -9.47 -3.58
CA VAL A 10 11.44 -8.82 -3.22
C VAL A 10 10.54 -9.99 -2.89
N GLY A 11 10.38 -10.29 -1.59
CA GLY A 11 9.74 -11.51 -1.09
C GLY A 11 8.44 -11.86 -1.81
N ASP A 12 8.02 -13.13 -1.71
CA ASP A 12 6.91 -13.62 -2.53
C ASP A 12 5.65 -12.75 -2.33
N VAL A 13 5.02 -12.38 -3.44
CA VAL A 13 3.80 -11.58 -3.41
C VAL A 13 2.62 -12.49 -3.12
N ASP A 14 1.87 -12.17 -2.09
CA ASP A 14 0.65 -12.90 -1.77
C ASP A 14 -0.52 -12.36 -2.58
N TYR A 15 -0.78 -12.99 -3.72
CA TYR A 15 -1.95 -12.68 -4.56
C TYR A 15 -3.25 -13.30 -4.04
N GLY A 16 -3.20 -14.11 -2.98
CA GLY A 16 -4.30 -14.95 -2.51
C GLY A 16 -5.06 -14.38 -1.32
N SER A 17 -4.40 -13.66 -0.41
CA SER A 17 -5.04 -13.18 0.81
C SER A 17 -5.89 -11.93 0.60
N PHE A 18 -5.28 -10.78 0.26
CA PHE A 18 -6.04 -9.57 -0.06
C PHE A 18 -5.38 -8.74 -1.14
N PHE A 19 -6.20 -7.94 -1.82
CA PHE A 19 -5.69 -6.91 -2.72
C PHE A 19 -6.57 -5.67 -2.73
N VAL A 20 -5.94 -4.53 -2.99
CA VAL A 20 -6.61 -3.27 -3.31
C VAL A 20 -6.06 -2.73 -4.61
N SER A 21 -6.92 -2.34 -5.55
CA SER A 21 -6.52 -1.64 -6.76
C SER A 21 -7.18 -0.28 -6.82
N MET A 22 -6.40 0.76 -7.09
CA MET A 22 -6.85 2.14 -7.19
C MET A 22 -6.41 2.76 -8.51
N ALA A 23 -7.20 3.69 -9.07
CA ALA A 23 -6.76 4.47 -10.22
C ALA A 23 -5.49 5.28 -9.88
N LEU A 24 -4.57 5.43 -10.84
CA LEU A 24 -3.32 6.14 -10.57
C LEU A 24 -3.57 7.61 -10.18
N ASP A 25 -4.58 8.25 -10.75
CA ASP A 25 -4.87 9.66 -10.46
C ASP A 25 -5.40 9.85 -9.03
N ASP A 26 -6.26 8.95 -8.54
CA ASP A 26 -6.70 8.93 -7.14
C ASP A 26 -5.53 8.69 -6.19
N PHE A 27 -4.65 7.75 -6.53
CA PHE A 27 -3.45 7.49 -5.75
C PHE A 27 -2.51 8.71 -5.71
N ARG A 28 -2.43 9.49 -6.79
CA ARG A 28 -1.66 10.74 -6.81
C ARG A 28 -2.27 11.81 -5.93
N CYS A 29 -3.60 11.89 -5.85
CA CYS A 29 -4.28 12.77 -4.89
C CYS A 29 -3.88 12.38 -3.46
N VAL A 30 -3.91 11.09 -3.14
CA VAL A 30 -3.43 10.59 -1.84
C VAL A 30 -1.98 10.98 -1.60
N VAL A 31 -1.08 10.69 -2.55
CA VAL A 31 0.34 11.05 -2.40
C VAL A 31 0.48 12.55 -2.10
N GLN A 32 -0.26 13.41 -2.81
CA GLN A 32 -0.22 14.86 -2.63
C GLN A 32 -0.81 15.32 -1.29
N ASP A 33 -1.96 14.78 -0.88
CA ASP A 33 -2.61 15.11 0.39
C ASP A 33 -1.77 14.73 1.61
N MET A 34 -0.80 13.84 1.41
CA MET A 34 0.06 13.26 2.45
C MET A 34 1.49 13.80 2.40
N GLU A 35 1.75 14.90 1.68
CA GLU A 35 3.11 15.37 1.39
C GLU A 35 3.95 15.72 2.62
N ASP A 36 3.27 16.18 3.68
CA ASP A 36 3.90 16.58 4.93
C ASP A 36 3.95 15.43 5.98
N SER A 37 3.49 14.22 5.62
CA SER A 37 3.45 13.07 6.53
C SER A 37 4.53 12.04 6.22
N ASP A 38 5.39 11.76 7.20
CA ASP A 38 6.42 10.72 7.10
C ASP A 38 5.81 9.30 7.08
N TYR A 39 4.64 9.12 7.70
CA TYR A 39 3.94 7.86 7.87
C TYR A 39 2.43 8.05 7.82
N VAL A 40 1.76 7.31 6.93
CA VAL A 40 0.32 7.37 6.72
C VAL A 40 -0.31 6.06 7.18
N PRO A 41 -1.06 6.06 8.30
CA PRO A 41 -1.89 4.93 8.69
C PRO A 41 -2.96 4.65 7.62
N ILE A 42 -3.14 3.37 7.32
CA ILE A 42 -4.15 2.87 6.40
C ILE A 42 -5.02 1.85 7.10
N THR A 43 -6.32 2.02 6.94
CA THR A 43 -7.32 1.02 7.31
C THR A 43 -8.04 0.53 6.06
N ILE A 44 -8.02 -0.79 5.83
CA ILE A 44 -8.65 -1.44 4.67
C ILE A 44 -9.76 -2.36 5.16
N ARG A 45 -10.96 -2.19 4.60
CA ARG A 45 -12.13 -3.03 4.83
C ARG A 45 -12.64 -3.55 3.48
N SER A 46 -13.51 -4.54 3.50
CA SER A 46 -14.10 -5.11 2.27
C SER A 46 -14.80 -4.10 1.36
N SER A 47 -15.22 -2.94 1.89
CA SER A 47 -15.97 -1.91 1.16
C SER A 47 -15.23 -0.60 0.93
N GLN A 48 -14.10 -0.34 1.61
CA GLN A 48 -13.37 0.92 1.50
C GLN A 48 -11.93 0.81 1.99
N ILE A 49 -11.10 1.75 1.54
CA ILE A 49 -9.76 2.01 2.07
C ILE A 49 -9.70 3.45 2.57
N ASN A 50 -9.13 3.65 3.76
CA ASN A 50 -9.00 4.94 4.42
C ASN A 50 -7.52 5.25 4.65
N PHE A 51 -7.11 6.48 4.34
CA PHE A 51 -5.78 7.03 4.61
C PHE A 51 -5.92 8.17 5.62
N VAL A 52 -5.11 8.16 6.68
CA VAL A 52 -5.17 9.15 7.77
C VAL A 52 -3.96 10.07 7.69
N VAL A 53 -4.19 11.40 7.66
CA VAL A 53 -3.15 12.42 7.45
C VAL A 53 -2.70 13.03 8.78
N ASP A 54 -3.64 13.16 9.71
CA ASP A 54 -3.49 13.61 11.09
C ASP A 54 -4.78 13.21 11.84
N HIS A 55 -4.90 13.50 13.14
CA HIS A 55 -6.03 13.10 13.99
C HIS A 55 -7.42 13.47 13.44
N ASP A 56 -7.53 14.48 12.57
CA ASP A 56 -8.81 15.04 12.12
C ASP A 56 -9.07 14.98 10.59
N TRP A 57 -8.11 14.51 9.77
CA TRP A 57 -8.30 14.44 8.31
C TRP A 57 -8.08 13.02 7.77
N GLU A 58 -9.12 12.47 7.14
CA GLU A 58 -9.10 11.19 6.46
C GLU A 58 -9.49 11.33 4.98
N THR A 59 -8.80 10.59 4.11
CA THR A 59 -9.18 10.43 2.71
C THR A 59 -9.63 8.98 2.51
N SER A 60 -10.87 8.79 2.04
CA SER A 60 -11.48 7.46 1.92
C SER A 60 -11.93 7.18 0.49
N PHE A 61 -11.64 5.98 0.00
CA PHE A 61 -12.09 5.50 -1.30
C PHE A 61 -12.94 4.24 -1.11
N THR A 62 -14.16 4.28 -1.63
CA THR A 62 -15.07 3.13 -1.54
C THR A 62 -14.91 2.21 -2.73
N ALA A 63 -15.22 0.93 -2.56
CA ALA A 63 -15.29 -0.04 -3.65
C ALA A 63 -16.52 0.19 -4.57
N LYS A 64 -17.41 1.12 -4.21
CA LYS A 64 -18.56 1.50 -5.04
C LYS A 64 -18.05 2.34 -6.22
N GLU A 65 -18.72 2.21 -7.36
CA GLU A 65 -18.43 2.96 -8.59
C GLU A 65 -17.14 2.56 -9.35
N GLY A 66 -16.41 1.55 -8.88
CA GLY A 66 -15.28 0.94 -9.62
C GLY A 66 -13.98 1.76 -9.61
N GLU A 67 -13.95 2.84 -8.83
CA GLU A 67 -12.77 3.68 -8.61
C GLU A 67 -11.71 2.91 -7.80
N CYS A 68 -12.16 2.16 -6.80
CA CYS A 68 -11.36 1.22 -6.01
C CYS A 68 -11.89 -0.22 -6.16
N ILE A 69 -10.99 -1.20 -6.25
CA ILE A 69 -11.33 -2.62 -6.28
C ILE A 69 -10.68 -3.27 -5.06
N ILE A 70 -11.48 -3.87 -4.19
CA ILE A 70 -11.01 -4.53 -2.98
C ILE A 70 -11.43 -5.99 -3.04
N GLY A 71 -10.51 -6.90 -2.75
CA GLY A 71 -10.77 -8.33 -2.73
C GLY A 71 -10.02 -9.04 -1.61
N GLY A 72 -10.56 -10.18 -1.18
CA GLY A 72 -9.92 -11.04 -0.18
C GLY A 72 -10.12 -10.63 1.28
N ILE A 73 -10.95 -9.62 1.55
CA ILE A 73 -11.31 -9.20 2.92
C ILE A 73 -12.78 -9.58 3.16
N GLU A 74 -13.05 -10.38 4.19
CA GLU A 74 -14.41 -10.76 4.57
C GLU A 74 -15.16 -9.58 5.23
N GLU A 75 -16.50 -9.64 5.23
CA GLU A 75 -17.30 -8.61 5.89
C GLU A 75 -17.11 -8.65 7.41
N GLY A 76 -16.69 -7.53 7.99
CA GLY A 76 -16.37 -7.41 9.42
C GLY A 76 -14.87 -7.45 9.71
N ASP A 77 -14.05 -7.90 8.76
CA ASP A 77 -12.59 -7.89 8.90
C ASP A 77 -11.99 -6.54 8.51
N GLU A 78 -10.85 -6.24 9.13
CA GLU A 78 -10.11 -5.00 8.93
C GLU A 78 -8.61 -5.28 8.90
N ILE A 79 -7.92 -4.64 7.95
CA ILE A 79 -6.47 -4.66 7.85
C ILE A 79 -5.96 -3.27 8.20
N ASN A 80 -5.06 -3.21 9.18
CA ASN A 80 -4.37 -1.99 9.59
C ASN A 80 -2.90 -2.08 9.20
N CYS A 81 -2.40 -1.06 8.52
CA CYS A 81 -1.02 -0.94 8.10
C CYS A 81 -0.64 0.53 7.96
N GLY A 82 0.55 0.81 7.44
CA GLY A 82 0.87 2.16 7.03
C GLY A 82 1.98 2.19 6.00
N ILE A 83 2.09 3.33 5.35
CA ILE A 83 3.00 3.55 4.23
C ILE A 83 3.73 4.87 4.42
N SER A 84 4.93 4.96 3.83
CA SER A 84 5.64 6.22 3.70
C SER A 84 5.67 6.62 2.23
N PHE A 85 5.27 7.86 1.95
CA PHE A 85 5.31 8.41 0.60
C PHE A 85 6.64 9.06 0.24
N TYR A 86 7.65 9.01 1.11
CA TYR A 86 8.96 9.57 0.81
C TYR A 86 9.86 8.54 0.09
N PRO A 87 10.53 8.90 -1.03
CA PRO A 87 10.42 10.18 -1.76
C PRO A 87 9.18 10.21 -2.68
N MET A 88 8.40 11.28 -2.64
CA MET A 88 7.11 11.37 -3.35
C MET A 88 7.26 11.37 -4.87
N GLU A 89 8.37 11.90 -5.38
CA GLU A 89 8.71 11.96 -6.79
C GLU A 89 8.70 10.57 -7.43
N PHE A 90 9.02 9.54 -6.64
CA PHE A 90 8.98 8.15 -7.07
C PHE A 90 7.57 7.75 -7.54
N TYR A 91 6.56 8.06 -6.74
CA TYR A 91 5.16 7.71 -7.03
C TYR A 91 4.57 8.59 -8.14
N LYS A 92 4.99 9.86 -8.24
CA LYS A 92 4.59 10.77 -9.33
C LYS A 92 5.01 10.24 -10.71
N GLY A 93 6.15 9.53 -10.77
CA GLY A 93 6.71 8.94 -11.99
C GLY A 93 5.98 7.72 -12.53
N PHE A 94 4.99 7.17 -11.81
CA PHE A 94 4.23 6.02 -12.30
C PHE A 94 3.44 6.39 -13.57
N THR A 95 3.33 5.43 -14.49
CA THR A 95 2.59 5.58 -15.75
C THR A 95 1.49 4.54 -15.93
N SER A 96 1.29 3.68 -14.93
CA SER A 96 0.25 2.68 -14.92
C SER A 96 -1.14 3.33 -14.89
N LYS A 97 -2.18 2.63 -15.36
CA LYS A 97 -3.56 3.12 -15.17
C LYS A 97 -4.01 2.99 -13.71
N ARG A 98 -3.43 2.02 -13.00
CA ARG A 98 -3.81 1.63 -11.65
C ARG A 98 -2.57 1.21 -10.87
N VAL A 99 -2.66 1.40 -9.57
CA VAL A 99 -1.73 0.81 -8.60
C VAL A 99 -2.43 -0.30 -7.84
N TRP A 100 -1.64 -1.20 -7.27
CA TRP A 100 -2.12 -2.36 -6.55
C TRP A 100 -1.42 -2.49 -5.21
N PHE A 101 -2.17 -2.77 -4.16
CA PHE A 101 -1.66 -3.12 -2.85
C PHE A 101 -1.95 -4.59 -2.58
N PHE A 102 -0.98 -5.31 -2.04
CA PHE A 102 -1.05 -6.72 -1.66
C PHE A 102 -0.43 -6.95 -0.29
N SER A 103 -0.78 -8.07 0.36
CA SER A 103 0.05 -8.62 1.44
C SER A 103 1.40 -9.11 0.90
N SER A 104 2.42 -9.04 1.73
CA SER A 104 3.68 -9.77 1.52
C SER A 104 3.60 -11.16 2.16
N CYS A 105 4.07 -12.21 1.47
CA CYS A 105 4.07 -13.59 1.99
C CYS A 105 5.02 -13.76 3.18
N ASP A 106 6.16 -13.06 3.16
CA ASP A 106 7.30 -13.33 4.05
C ASP A 106 7.32 -12.44 5.29
N THR A 107 6.50 -11.38 5.28
CA THR A 107 6.52 -10.33 6.30
C THR A 107 5.15 -9.71 6.44
N ASN A 108 4.75 -9.40 7.67
CA ASN A 108 3.63 -8.53 7.99
C ASN A 108 3.88 -7.14 7.37
N GLY A 109 3.40 -6.89 6.16
CA GLY A 109 3.69 -5.66 5.42
C GLY A 109 2.85 -5.55 4.15
N LEU A 110 2.83 -4.33 3.60
CA LEU A 110 2.08 -3.97 2.42
C LEU A 110 3.02 -3.84 1.22
N LEU A 111 2.66 -4.47 0.11
CA LEU A 111 3.38 -4.33 -1.14
C LEU A 111 2.55 -3.50 -2.12
N LEU A 112 3.11 -2.38 -2.56
CA LEU A 112 2.56 -1.57 -3.65
C LEU A 112 3.21 -1.99 -4.96
N ILE A 113 2.42 -2.26 -5.99
CA ILE A 113 2.86 -2.60 -7.35
C ILE A 113 2.21 -1.66 -8.37
N ALA A 114 3.04 -1.06 -9.22
CA ALA A 114 2.62 -0.27 -10.38
C ALA A 114 3.12 -0.92 -11.68
N PRO A 115 2.22 -1.50 -12.50
CA PRO A 115 2.61 -2.12 -13.77
C PRO A 115 3.15 -1.11 -14.79
N MET A 116 4.33 -1.36 -15.35
CA MET A 116 5.02 -0.52 -16.34
C MET A 116 5.07 -1.19 -17.72
N GLY A 117 4.02 -1.92 -18.09
CA GLY A 117 3.96 -2.74 -19.31
C GLY A 117 3.50 -4.17 -19.02
N VAL A 118 3.76 -5.08 -19.95
CA VAL A 118 3.30 -6.48 -19.87
C VAL A 118 4.18 -7.33 -18.94
N TYR A 119 5.48 -7.02 -18.85
CA TYR A 119 6.47 -7.86 -18.17
C TYR A 119 7.30 -7.12 -17.13
N THR A 120 6.95 -5.87 -16.83
CA THR A 120 7.72 -4.99 -15.96
C THR A 120 6.79 -4.26 -15.03
N HIS A 121 7.19 -4.13 -13.77
CA HIS A 121 6.49 -3.32 -12.78
C HIS A 121 7.50 -2.65 -11.88
N ILE A 122 7.04 -1.62 -11.18
CA ILE A 122 7.75 -1.03 -10.05
C ILE A 122 7.03 -1.47 -8.79
N SER A 123 7.78 -1.83 -7.75
CA SER A 123 7.22 -2.24 -6.47
C SER A 123 7.87 -1.49 -5.30
N SER A 124 7.05 -1.15 -4.30
CA SER A 124 7.51 -0.65 -3.00
C SER A 124 6.98 -1.55 -1.91
N PHE A 125 7.84 -1.92 -0.96
CA PHE A 125 7.46 -2.69 0.21
C PHE A 125 7.44 -1.80 1.45
N PHE A 126 6.35 -1.88 2.20
CA PHE A 126 6.15 -1.18 3.47
C PHE A 126 6.03 -2.21 4.58
N PRO A 127 7.05 -2.39 5.42
CA PRO A 127 6.91 -3.26 6.59
C PRO A 127 5.81 -2.71 7.50
N GLN A 128 4.94 -3.54 8.06
CA GLN A 128 4.11 -3.10 9.18
C GLN A 128 5.04 -2.67 10.31
N ASP A 129 4.73 -1.54 10.92
CA ASP A 129 5.27 -1.27 12.25
C ASP A 129 4.85 -2.42 13.16
N ILE A 130 5.82 -3.24 13.56
CA ILE A 130 5.67 -4.09 14.72
C ILE A 130 5.51 -3.12 15.87
N SER A 131 4.27 -2.79 16.25
CA SER A 131 4.02 -2.28 17.57
C SER A 131 4.60 -3.32 18.51
N ILE A 132 5.81 -3.08 19.02
CA ILE A 132 6.35 -3.88 20.13
C ILE A 132 5.27 -3.81 21.17
N GLY A 133 4.65 -4.96 21.45
CA GLY A 133 3.63 -5.06 22.45
C GLY A 133 4.13 -4.37 23.71
N GLY A 134 3.47 -3.28 24.09
CA GLY A 134 3.52 -2.77 25.44
C GLY A 134 2.85 -3.77 26.35
N ASN A 135 3.48 -4.93 26.56
CA ASN A 135 3.08 -5.89 27.56
C ASN A 135 4.22 -6.02 28.56
N THR A 136 3.99 -5.48 29.75
CA THR A 136 4.25 -6.05 31.09
C THR A 136 4.28 -4.88 32.08
N LEU A 137 3.74 -4.89 33.29
CA LEU A 137 3.01 -5.83 34.15
C LEU A 137 2.63 -5.00 35.41
N THR A 138 1.61 -5.45 36.13
CA THR A 138 1.15 -5.04 37.49
C THR A 138 0.55 -3.66 37.70
#